data_AF-A0A4Q3AX02-F1
#
_entry.id   AF-A0A4Q3AX02-F1
#
_cell.length_a   1.000
_cell.length_b   1.000
_cell.length_c   1.000
_cell.angle_alpha   90.00
_cell.angle_beta   90.00
_cell.angle_gamma   90.00
#
_symmetry.space_group_name_H-M   'P 1'
#
loop_
_entity.id
_entity.type
_entity.pdbx_description
1 polymer ?
#
loop_
_entity_poly.entity_id
_entity_poly.type
_entity_poly.pdbx_seq_one_letter_code
_entity_poly.pdbx_strand_id
1 'polypeptide(L)' 'DIRDEIYTNPPGLFITGHSHILKIMPDKARLPLLHINPGAAGKHGFHKVRTMVRFTVDGRQIKDLQVIELGSRTAISEEN' A
#
# COMPACT_ATOMS: atom_id res chain seq x y z
N ASP A 1 10.36 -17.41 -13.67
CA ASP A 1 10.15 -15.93 -13.64
C ASP A 1 9.34 -15.62 -12.38
N ILE A 2 9.51 -14.45 -11.75
CA ILE A 2 8.70 -14.04 -10.59
C ILE A 2 7.21 -13.96 -10.95
N ARG A 3 6.89 -13.64 -12.21
CA ARG A 3 5.49 -13.64 -12.67
C ARG A 3 4.87 -15.02 -12.55
N ASP A 4 5.55 -16.05 -13.05
CA ASP A 4 5.05 -17.43 -13.01
C ASP A 4 4.81 -17.89 -11.57
N GLU A 5 5.75 -17.58 -10.67
CA GLU A 5 5.65 -17.94 -9.25
C GLU A 5 4.40 -17.36 -8.58
N ILE A 6 4.07 -16.10 -8.86
CA ILE A 6 2.86 -15.43 -8.34
C ILE A 6 1.59 -16.13 -8.82
N TYR A 7 1.56 -16.70 -10.03
CA TYR A 7 0.39 -17.41 -10.54
C TYR A 7 0.31 -18.86 -10.03
N THR A 8 1.45 -19.54 -9.87
CA THR A 8 1.48 -20.93 -9.39
C THR A 8 1.38 -21.06 -7.88
N ASN A 9 1.81 -20.04 -7.13
CA ASN A 9 1.79 -19.97 -5.67
C ASN A 9 1.38 -18.56 -5.22
N PRO A 10 0.10 -18.20 -5.37
CA PRO A 10 -0.34 -16.83 -5.16
C PRO A 10 -0.18 -16.38 -3.71
N PRO A 11 0.40 -15.18 -3.47
CA PRO A 11 0.50 -14.65 -2.12
C PRO A 11 -0.89 -14.25 -1.61
N GLY A 12 -1.14 -14.39 -0.31
CA GLY A 12 -2.38 -13.87 0.29
C GLY A 12 -2.41 -12.34 0.40
N LEU A 13 -1.24 -11.70 0.41
CA LEU A 13 -1.04 -10.25 0.46
C LEU A 13 -0.04 -9.83 -0.61
N PHE A 14 -0.42 -8.88 -1.46
CA PHE A 14 0.44 -8.31 -2.48
C PHE A 14 0.62 -6.82 -2.25
N ILE A 15 1.85 -6.38 -1.96
CA ILE A 15 2.18 -4.97 -1.70
C ILE A 15 2.93 -4.41 -2.91
N THR A 16 2.47 -3.26 -3.41
CA THR A 16 3.06 -2.58 -4.59
C THR A 16 3.29 -1.11 -4.31
N GLY A 17 4.08 -0.45 -5.16
CA GLY A 17 4.35 0.99 -5.07
C GLY A 17 4.40 1.66 -6.44
N HIS A 18 5.32 2.61 -6.59
CA HIS A 18 5.61 3.37 -7.84
C HIS A 18 4.52 4.34 -8.31
N SER A 19 3.24 3.95 -8.28
CA SER A 19 2.13 4.78 -8.78
C SER A 19 1.76 5.96 -7.89
N HIS A 20 2.28 6.05 -6.66
CA HIS A 20 1.92 7.06 -5.66
C HIS A 20 0.42 7.12 -5.30
N ILE A 21 -0.38 6.14 -5.73
CA ILE A 21 -1.82 6.08 -5.50
C ILE A 21 -2.10 5.05 -4.41
N LEU A 22 -2.64 5.52 -3.28
CA LEU A 22 -3.15 4.65 -2.23
C LEU A 22 -4.24 3.73 -2.81
N LYS A 23 -4.08 2.42 -2.61
CA LYS A 23 -5.04 1.40 -3.05
C LYS A 23 -5.06 0.27 -2.04
N ILE A 24 -6.24 -0.08 -1.54
CA ILE A 24 -6.44 -1.23 -0.65
C ILE A 24 -7.70 -1.94 -1.12
N MET A 25 -7.55 -3.08 -1.77
CA MET A 25 -8.69 -3.85 -2.25
C MET A 25 -8.38 -5.34 -2.43
N PRO A 26 -9.38 -6.24 -2.26
CA PRO A 26 -9.26 -7.61 -2.73
C PRO A 26 -9.15 -7.68 -4.25
N ASP A 27 -8.23 -8.49 -4.80
CA ASP A 27 -8.07 -8.69 -6.25
C ASP A 27 -8.74 -9.98 -6.76
N LYS A 28 -10.00 -10.19 -6.37
CA LYS A 28 -10.74 -11.43 -6.66
C LYS A 28 -10.87 -11.75 -8.16
N ALA A 29 -10.69 -10.77 -9.04
CA ALA A 29 -10.80 -10.95 -10.48
C ALA A 29 -9.61 -11.70 -11.09
N ARG A 30 -8.45 -11.71 -10.42
CA ARG A 30 -7.22 -12.35 -10.91
C ARG A 30 -6.71 -13.43 -9.98
N LEU A 31 -6.56 -13.12 -8.69
CA LEU A 31 -6.01 -14.01 -7.68
C LEU A 31 -6.71 -13.75 -6.33
N PRO A 32 -6.97 -14.78 -5.50
CA PRO A 32 -7.63 -14.59 -4.20
C PRO A 32 -6.68 -13.97 -3.15
N LEU A 33 -6.31 -12.69 -3.35
CA LEU A 33 -5.36 -11.94 -2.53
C LEU A 33 -5.85 -10.54 -2.15
N LEU A 34 -5.24 -9.96 -1.12
CA LEU A 34 -5.38 -8.54 -0.78
C LEU A 34 -4.27 -7.73 -1.46
N HIS A 35 -4.65 -6.75 -2.29
CA HIS A 35 -3.71 -5.83 -2.92
C HIS A 35 -3.63 -4.53 -2.12
N ILE A 36 -2.41 -4.20 -1.66
CA ILE A 36 -2.09 -2.92 -1.01
C ILE A 36 -1.09 -2.15 -1.86
N ASN A 37 -1.38 -0.88 -2.11
CA ASN A 37 -0.41 0.14 -2.48
C ASN A 37 -0.52 1.24 -1.41
N PRO A 38 0.54 1.54 -0.66
CA PRO A 38 0.47 2.50 0.44
C PRO A 38 0.40 3.95 -0.04
N GLY A 39 0.43 4.19 -1.36
CA GLY A 39 0.62 5.52 -1.94
C GLY A 39 2.08 5.95 -1.80
N ALA A 40 2.31 7.17 -1.33
CA ALA A 40 3.66 7.70 -1.20
C ALA A 40 3.79 8.59 0.04
N ALA A 41 4.83 8.36 0.84
CA ALA A 41 5.13 9.14 2.04
C ALA A 41 6.17 10.26 1.81
N GLY A 42 6.84 10.26 0.66
CA GLY A 42 7.89 11.22 0.31
C GLY A 42 7.35 12.62 -0.03
N LYS A 43 8.23 13.62 -0.17
CA LYS A 43 7.86 14.99 -0.56
C LYS A 43 7.86 15.23 -2.08
N HIS A 44 8.25 14.22 -2.86
CA HIS A 44 8.40 14.30 -4.32
C HIS A 44 7.38 13.42 -5.06
N GLY A 45 6.97 13.86 -6.25
CA GLY A 45 6.02 13.16 -7.11
C GLY A 45 4.68 13.89 -7.24
N PHE A 46 3.66 13.19 -7.75
CA PHE A 46 2.36 13.77 -8.13
C PHE A 46 1.22 13.53 -7.12
N HIS A 47 1.47 12.84 -6.00
CA HIS A 47 0.46 12.67 -4.97
C HIS A 47 0.15 14.02 -4.29
N LYS A 48 -1.11 14.22 -3.91
CA LYS A 48 -1.55 15.43 -3.20
C LYS A 48 -1.28 15.33 -1.70
N VAL A 49 -1.63 14.19 -1.12
CA VAL A 49 -1.46 13.86 0.30
C VAL A 49 -0.42 12.77 0.42
N ARG A 50 0.46 12.89 1.41
CA ARG A 50 1.43 11.85 1.74
C ARG A 50 0.74 10.78 2.57
N THR A 51 0.88 9.52 2.20
CA THR A 51 0.17 8.40 2.82
C THR A 51 1.12 7.29 3.23
N MET A 52 0.74 6.59 4.29
CA MET A 52 1.35 5.36 4.78
C MET A 52 0.25 4.38 5.17
N VAL A 53 0.51 3.07 5.08
CA VAL A 53 -0.41 2.04 5.55
C VAL A 53 0.27 1.25 6.67
N ARG A 54 -0.42 1.09 7.80
CA ARG A 54 -0.01 0.27 8.94
C ARG A 54 -1.01 -0.85 9.13
N PHE A 55 -0.54 -2.07 9.39
CA PHE A 55 -1.38 -3.21 9.69
C PHE A 55 -0.58 -4.23 10.52
N THR A 56 -1.31 -5.14 11.18
CA THR A 56 -0.76 -6.28 11.91
C THR A 56 -0.89 -7.54 11.05
N VAL A 57 0.16 -8.36 11.04
CA VAL A 57 0.12 -9.72 10.48
C VAL A 57 0.09 -10.71 11.64
N ASP A 58 -0.97 -11.51 11.71
CA ASP A 58 -1.16 -12.57 12.70
C ASP A 58 -1.41 -13.90 11.98
N GLY A 59 -0.35 -14.68 11.79
CA GLY A 59 -0.38 -15.87 10.95
C GLY A 59 -0.80 -15.54 9.51
N ARG A 60 -1.98 -16.01 9.10
CA ARG A 60 -2.56 -15.72 7.77
C ARG A 60 -3.50 -14.50 7.77
N GLN A 61 -3.79 -13.93 8.93
CA GLN A 61 -4.75 -12.84 9.07
C GLN A 61 -4.03 -11.50 8.99
N ILE A 62 -4.57 -10.60 8.18
CA ILE A 62 -4.24 -9.17 8.21
C ILE A 62 -5.31 -8.47 9.06
N LYS A 63 -4.89 -7.74 10.09
CA LYS A 63 -5.78 -7.03 11.00
C LYS A 63 -5.24 -5.64 11.35
N ASP A 64 -6.04 -4.83 12.03
CA ASP A 64 -5.69 -3.48 12.49
C ASP A 64 -5.19 -2.57 11.35
N LEU A 65 -5.77 -2.71 10.15
CA LEU A 65 -5.36 -1.95 8.97
C LEU A 65 -5.76 -0.48 9.10
N GLN A 66 -4.78 0.40 8.91
CA GLN A 66 -4.91 1.84 9.04
C GLN A 66 -4.20 2.54 7.89
N VAL A 67 -4.86 3.57 7.36
CA VAL A 67 -4.24 4.54 6.45
C VAL A 67 -3.88 5.76 7.29
N ILE A 68 -2.62 6.15 7.24
CA ILE A 68 -2.08 7.31 7.94
C ILE A 68 -1.79 8.38 6.90
N GLU A 69 -2.45 9.53 7.03
CA GLU A 69 -2.14 10.72 6.25
C GLU A 69 -1.08 11.55 6.97
N LEU A 70 -0.01 11.88 6.26
CA LEU A 70 1.12 12.66 6.76
C LEU A 70 1.02 14.13 6.32
N GLY A 71 -0.17 14.55 5.87
CA GLY A 71 -0.46 15.88 5.35
C GLY A 71 -0.09 16.09 3.88
N SER A 72 -0.27 17.33 3.40
CA SER A 72 0.04 17.70 2.02
C SER A 72 1.49 17.40 1.66
N ARG A 73 1.73 16.95 0.43
CA ARG A 73 3.08 16.76 -0.12
C ARG A 73 3.89 18.05 -0.12
N THR A 74 3.24 19.19 -0.30
CA THR A 74 3.88 20.51 -0.45
C THR A 74 3.92 21.32 0.84
N ALA A 75 3.28 20.86 1.92
CA ALA A 75 3.35 21.57 3.19
C ALA A 75 4.80 21.53 3.70
N ILE A 76 5.41 22.72 3.82
CA ILE A 76 6.60 22.91 4.63
C ILE A 76 6.12 22.65 6.06
N SER A 77 6.73 21.68 6.75
CA SER A 77 6.48 21.49 8.17
C SER A 77 6.95 22.77 8.86
N GLU A 78 6.02 23.56 9.42
CA GLU A 78 6.38 24.47 10.49
C GLU A 78 6.92 23.59 11.63
N GLU A 79 8.23 23.66 11.84
CA GLU A 79 8.84 23.13 13.06
C GLU A 79 8.28 23.96 14.23
N ASN A 80 7.64 23.28 15.18
CA ASN A 80 7.45 23.82 16.52
C ASN A 80 8.76 23.71 17.29
#